data_AF-A0A8T8WQL0-F1
#
_entry.id   AF-A0A8T8WQL0-F1
#
_cell.length_a   1.000
_cell.length_b   1.000
_cell.length_c   1.000
_cell.angle_alpha   90.00
_cell.angle_beta   90.00
_cell.angle_gamma   90.00
#
_symmetry.space_group_name_H-M   'P 1'
#
loop_
_entity.id
_entity.type
_entity.pdbx_description
1 polymer ?
#
loop_
_entity_poly.entity_id
_entity_poly.type
_entity_poly.pdbx_seq_one_letter_code
_entity_poly.pdbx_strand_id
1 'polypeptide(L)'
;MRSKFKDEHPFEKRKAEAERIRQKYADRIPVCPSMLNIIAFGRSLCIRGSPLVRDTNHALFSFPQVICEKVEKSDIATIDKKKYLVPADLTVGQFVYVIRKRIKLSPEKAIFIFVDEVLPPTAALMSSIYEEHKDEDGFLYITYSGENTFGDY
;
A
#
# COMPACT_ATOMS: atom_id res chain seq x y z
N MET A 1 5.85 -3.04 -16.69
CA MET A 1 6.42 -4.32 -16.22
C MET A 1 5.30 -5.35 -16.10
N ARG A 2 5.54 -6.61 -16.47
CA ARG A 2 4.57 -7.69 -16.24
C ARG A 2 4.64 -8.10 -14.77
N SER A 3 3.56 -7.91 -14.02
CA SER A 3 3.51 -8.24 -12.60
C SER A 3 3.50 -9.75 -12.39
N LYS A 4 4.42 -10.27 -11.57
CA LYS A 4 4.50 -11.70 -11.26
C LYS A 4 3.22 -12.21 -10.59
N PHE A 5 2.60 -11.36 -9.78
CA PHE A 5 1.33 -11.67 -9.14
C PHE A 5 0.19 -11.93 -10.14
N LYS A 6 0.17 -11.21 -11.26
CA LYS A 6 -0.84 -11.39 -12.33
C LYS A 6 -0.64 -12.69 -13.12
N ASP A 7 0.60 -13.18 -13.22
CA ASP A 7 0.91 -14.45 -13.88
C ASP A 7 0.55 -15.66 -12.99
N GLU A 8 0.75 -15.55 -11.68
CA GLU A 8 0.40 -16.60 -10.72
C GLU A 8 -1.12 -16.70 -10.46
N HIS A 9 -1.84 -15.58 -10.50
CA HIS A 9 -3.26 -15.52 -10.12
C HIS A 9 -4.15 -15.01 -11.27
N PRO A 10 -5.07 -15.83 -11.80
CA PRO A 10 -6.01 -15.39 -12.83
C PRO A 10 -6.91 -14.27 -12.31
N PHE A 11 -7.32 -13.38 -13.22
CA PHE A 11 -8.06 -12.16 -12.93
C PHE A 11 -9.25 -12.35 -12.01
N GLU A 12 -10.08 -13.37 -12.26
CA GLU A 12 -11.27 -13.65 -11.44
C GLU A 12 -10.93 -13.93 -9.96
N LYS A 13 -9.83 -14.64 -9.70
CA LYS A 13 -9.41 -14.93 -8.33
C LYS A 13 -8.91 -13.67 -7.62
N ARG A 14 -8.16 -12.81 -8.33
CA ARG A 14 -7.68 -11.53 -7.78
C ARG A 14 -8.85 -10.63 -7.42
N LYS A 15 -9.79 -10.43 -8.35
CA LYS A 15 -10.98 -9.62 -8.14
C LYS A 15 -11.84 -10.14 -6.98
N ALA A 16 -12.10 -11.43 -6.93
CA ALA A 16 -12.85 -12.04 -5.82
C ALA A 16 -12.11 -11.92 -4.48
N GLU A 17 -10.77 -12.00 -4.46
CA GLU A 17 -9.98 -11.75 -3.26
C GLU A 17 -10.09 -10.29 -2.81
N ALA A 18 -9.93 -9.33 -3.72
CA ALA A 18 -10.04 -7.92 -3.44
C ALA A 18 -11.44 -7.56 -2.87
N GLU A 19 -12.50 -8.08 -3.48
CA GLU A 19 -13.88 -7.89 -3.03
C GLU A 19 -14.13 -8.51 -1.65
N ARG A 20 -13.66 -9.74 -1.40
CA ARG A 20 -13.77 -10.37 -0.08
C ARG A 20 -13.05 -9.56 1.00
N ILE A 21 -11.87 -9.02 0.69
CA ILE A 21 -11.12 -8.17 1.63
C ILE A 21 -11.90 -6.89 1.92
N ARG A 22 -12.45 -6.22 0.89
CA ARG A 22 -13.29 -5.03 1.08
C ARG A 22 -14.51 -5.33 1.95
N GLN A 23 -15.21 -6.43 1.72
CA GLN A 23 -16.37 -6.83 2.52
C GLN A 23 -15.99 -7.22 3.96
N LYS A 24 -14.89 -7.95 4.14
CA LYS A 24 -14.45 -8.45 5.46
C LYS A 24 -14.04 -7.32 6.42
N TYR A 25 -13.52 -6.22 5.87
CA TYR A 25 -13.04 -5.06 6.62
C TYR A 25 -13.94 -3.82 6.51
N ALA A 26 -15.15 -3.93 5.93
CA ALA A 26 -16.10 -2.82 5.84
C ALA A 26 -16.50 -2.25 7.22
N ASP A 27 -16.65 -3.12 8.23
CA ASP A 27 -17.04 -2.73 9.60
C ASP A 27 -15.87 -2.74 10.61
N ARG A 28 -14.64 -2.99 10.14
CA ARG A 28 -13.47 -3.16 11.01
C ARG A 28 -12.40 -2.15 10.62
N ILE A 29 -12.23 -1.11 11.43
CA ILE A 29 -11.03 -0.26 11.41
C ILE A 29 -9.85 -1.18 11.77
N PRO A 30 -9.00 -1.60 10.83
CA PRO A 30 -7.83 -2.39 11.16
C PRO A 30 -6.80 -1.41 11.69
N VAL A 31 -6.70 -1.32 13.01
CA VAL A 31 -5.53 -0.73 13.66
C VAL A 31 -4.36 -1.66 13.34
N CYS A 32 -3.69 -1.48 12.20
CA CYS A 32 -2.48 -2.22 11.85
C CYS A 32 -1.49 -2.02 13.02
N PRO A 33 -1.09 -3.07 13.75
CA PRO A 33 -0.31 -2.91 14.99
C PRO A 33 1.09 -2.31 14.76
N SER A 34 1.56 -2.25 13.51
CA SER A 34 2.82 -1.55 13.18
C SER A 34 2.68 -0.04 13.05
N MET A 35 1.46 0.51 13.00
CA MET A 35 1.19 1.94 13.05
C MET A 35 1.21 2.47 14.49
N LEU A 36 1.09 1.61 15.52
CA LEU A 36 1.12 2.04 16.93
C LEU A 36 2.45 2.69 17.36
N ASN A 37 3.54 2.48 16.63
CA ASN A 37 4.82 3.16 16.90
C ASN A 37 5.01 4.49 16.14
N ILE A 38 4.12 4.86 15.22
CA ILE A 38 4.16 6.16 14.53
C ILE A 38 3.18 7.17 15.17
N ILE A 39 2.13 6.69 15.86
CA ILE A 39 1.15 7.54 16.56
C ILE A 39 1.43 7.61 18.08
N ALA A 40 2.68 7.37 18.49
CA ALA A 40 3.14 7.65 19.85
C ALA A 40 3.50 9.14 20.01
N PHE A 41 2.56 10.02 19.68
CA PHE A 41 2.54 11.38 20.22
C PHE A 41 1.09 11.73 20.57
N GLY A 42 0.75 11.43 21.83
CA GLY A 42 -0.37 11.94 22.59
C GLY A 42 -1.69 12.21 21.87
N ARG A 43 -2.59 11.23 21.86
CA ARG A 43 -3.93 11.35 22.45
C ARG A 43 -4.67 10.02 22.41
N SER A 44 -5.20 9.65 23.57
CA SER A 44 -6.21 8.61 23.73
C SER A 44 -7.35 8.85 22.74
N LEU A 45 -7.63 7.88 21.86
CA LEU A 45 -8.85 7.87 21.08
C LEU A 45 -9.43 6.46 21.07
N CYS A 46 -9.92 6.07 22.24
CA CYS A 46 -10.95 5.05 22.34
C CYS A 46 -12.28 5.74 21.98
N ILE A 47 -12.69 5.73 20.71
CA ILE A 47 -14.06 6.12 20.36
C ILE A 47 -14.96 4.88 20.49
N ARG A 48 -15.31 4.54 21.73
CA ARG A 48 -16.52 3.76 21.98
C ARG A 48 -17.71 4.72 21.87
N GLY A 49 -18.56 4.49 20.87
CA GLY A 49 -19.96 4.95 20.88
C GLY A 49 -20.22 6.43 20.58
N SER A 50 -19.77 6.95 19.44
CA SER A 50 -20.29 8.23 18.92
C SER A 50 -21.47 7.99 17.97
N PRO A 51 -22.65 8.62 18.16
CA PRO A 51 -23.83 8.45 17.30
C PRO A 51 -23.76 9.15 15.93
N LEU A 52 -22.57 9.55 15.46
CA LEU A 52 -22.37 10.35 14.25
C LEU A 52 -21.89 9.53 13.03
N VAL A 53 -22.00 8.20 13.07
CA VAL A 53 -21.53 7.31 11.99
C VAL A 53 -22.70 6.63 11.29
N ARG A 54 -23.66 7.41 10.78
CA ARG A 54 -24.78 6.82 10.02
C ARG A 54 -25.10 7.42 8.66
N ASP A 55 -24.65 8.62 8.28
CA ASP A 55 -25.17 9.25 7.04
C ASP A 55 -24.13 9.84 6.06
N THR A 56 -22.87 9.41 6.10
CA THR A 56 -21.92 9.66 4.99
C THR A 56 -21.45 8.35 4.35
N ASN A 57 -22.31 7.85 3.47
CA ASN A 57 -22.03 7.09 2.26
C ASN A 57 -20.56 6.64 2.03
N HIS A 58 -20.32 5.34 2.26
CA HIS A 58 -19.60 4.37 1.41
C HIS A 58 -18.20 4.65 0.81
N ALA A 59 -17.61 5.84 0.95
CA ALA A 59 -16.37 6.25 0.26
C ALA A 59 -15.18 6.52 1.19
N LEU A 60 -15.38 6.62 2.51
CA LEU A 60 -14.35 7.14 3.43
C LEU A 60 -13.47 6.08 4.14
N PHE A 61 -13.71 4.79 3.91
CA PHE A 61 -12.87 3.72 4.50
C PHE A 61 -12.41 2.70 3.43
N SER A 62 -12.10 3.19 2.23
CA SER A 62 -11.35 2.38 1.27
C SER A 62 -9.90 2.32 1.76
N PHE A 63 -9.46 1.15 2.23
CA PHE A 63 -8.05 0.86 2.46
C PHE A 63 -7.45 0.40 1.13
N PRO A 64 -6.58 1.20 0.47
CA PRO A 64 -5.82 0.76 -0.68
C PRO A 64 -5.20 -0.62 -0.45
N GLN A 65 -5.56 -1.56 -1.32
CA GLN A 65 -4.91 -2.87 -1.37
C GLN A 65 -3.71 -2.74 -2.30
N VAL A 66 -2.52 -2.83 -1.72
CA VAL A 66 -1.26 -2.54 -2.41
C VAL A 66 -0.44 -3.81 -2.52
N ILE A 67 0.07 -4.07 -3.72
CA ILE A 67 0.96 -5.19 -4.00
C ILE A 67 2.34 -4.62 -4.31
N CYS A 68 3.31 -4.95 -3.46
CA CYS A 68 4.70 -4.56 -3.62
C CYS A 68 5.51 -5.67 -4.29
N GLU A 69 6.12 -5.36 -5.42
CA GLU A 69 6.98 -6.28 -6.17
C GLU A 69 8.41 -5.75 -6.28
N LYS A 70 9.38 -6.66 -6.16
CA LYS A 70 10.79 -6.35 -6.34
C LYS A 70 11.13 -6.37 -7.83
N VAL A 71 11.86 -5.37 -8.30
CA VAL A 71 12.52 -5.44 -9.61
C VAL A 71 13.65 -6.47 -9.56
N GLU A 72 13.65 -7.45 -10.47
CA GLU A 72 14.59 -8.57 -10.46
C GLU A 72 16.06 -8.13 -10.51
N LYS A 73 16.35 -7.05 -11.24
CA LYS A 73 17.71 -6.49 -11.40
C LYS A 73 18.21 -5.70 -10.18
N SER A 74 17.43 -5.56 -9.12
CA SER A 74 17.81 -4.69 -7.99
C SER A 74 18.58 -5.42 -6.88
N ASP A 75 19.55 -4.73 -6.29
CA ASP A 75 20.38 -5.19 -5.15
C ASP A 75 19.67 -5.13 -3.79
N ILE A 76 18.36 -4.81 -3.78
CA ILE A 76 17.55 -4.75 -2.55
C ILE A 76 17.08 -6.16 -2.15
N ALA A 77 17.00 -6.42 -0.85
CA ALA A 77 16.43 -7.67 -0.33
C ALA A 77 14.93 -7.82 -0.67
N THR A 78 14.47 -9.06 -0.85
CA THR A 78 13.06 -9.36 -1.14
C THR A 78 12.18 -9.16 0.09
N ILE A 79 10.97 -8.66 -0.13
CA ILE A 79 9.96 -8.48 0.91
C ILE A 79 9.20 -9.78 1.20
N ASP A 80 9.09 -10.17 2.48
CA ASP A 80 8.43 -11.43 2.88
C ASP A 80 6.93 -11.42 2.60
N LYS A 81 6.28 -10.25 2.74
CA LYS A 81 4.85 -10.06 2.50
C LYS A 81 4.68 -9.02 1.41
N LYS A 82 4.14 -9.43 0.26
CA LYS A 82 3.92 -8.54 -0.88
C LYS A 82 2.61 -7.76 -0.80
N LYS A 83 1.61 -8.26 -0.06
CA LYS A 83 0.26 -7.66 0.05
C LYS A 83 0.17 -6.76 1.28
N TYR A 84 -0.25 -5.52 1.08
CA TYR A 84 -0.42 -4.50 2.11
C TYR A 84 -1.83 -3.91 2.07
N LEU A 85 -2.40 -3.69 3.25
CA LEU A 85 -3.58 -2.85 3.46
C LEU A 85 -3.07 -1.54 4.04
N VAL A 86 -3.19 -0.47 3.26
CA VAL A 86 -2.64 0.83 3.62
C VAL A 86 -3.79 1.77 3.97
N PRO A 87 -3.68 2.60 5.03
CA PRO A 87 -4.68 3.63 5.28
C PRO A 87 -4.65 4.71 4.18
N ALA A 88 -5.83 5.21 3.82
CA ALA A 88 -6.01 6.23 2.79
C ALA A 88 -5.21 7.52 3.07
N ASP A 89 -5.12 7.92 4.35
CA ASP A 89 -4.46 9.14 4.80
C ASP A 89 -2.93 9.05 4.88
N LEU A 90 -2.38 7.87 4.56
CA LEU A 90 -0.93 7.64 4.60
C LEU A 90 -0.29 8.25 3.36
N THR A 91 0.82 8.95 3.53
CA THR A 91 1.59 9.47 2.38
C THR A 91 2.49 8.40 1.79
N VAL A 92 2.78 8.52 0.50
CA VAL A 92 3.73 7.66 -0.22
C VAL A 92 5.08 7.60 0.51
N GLY A 93 5.59 8.73 1.03
CA GLY A 93 6.84 8.75 1.81
C GLY A 93 6.80 7.95 3.10
N GLN A 94 5.69 8.01 3.83
CA GLN A 94 5.48 7.17 5.01
C GLN A 94 5.45 5.68 4.63
N PHE A 95 4.86 5.34 3.48
CA PHE A 95 4.80 3.97 3.00
C PHE A 95 6.19 3.43 2.65
N VAL A 96 7.01 4.23 1.96
CA VAL A 96 8.41 3.91 1.66
C VAL A 96 9.21 3.65 2.94
N TYR A 97 9.00 4.46 3.99
CA TYR A 97 9.64 4.24 5.28
C TYR A 97 9.27 2.89 5.92
N VAL A 98 7.99 2.50 5.83
CA VAL A 98 7.52 1.19 6.31
C VAL A 98 8.17 0.05 5.53
N ILE A 99 8.26 0.15 4.20
CA ILE A 99 8.95 -0.84 3.35
C ILE A 99 10.42 -0.95 3.75
N ARG A 100 11.12 0.17 3.90
CA ARG A 100 12.53 0.21 4.31
C ARG A 100 12.78 -0.51 5.63
N LYS A 101 11.88 -0.34 6.61
CA LYS A 101 11.95 -1.03 7.90
C LYS A 101 11.69 -2.54 7.79
N ARG A 102 10.85 -2.98 6.85
CA ARG A 102 10.57 -4.42 6.60
C ARG A 102 11.74 -5.12 5.92
N ILE A 103 12.34 -4.46 4.93
CA ILE A 103 13.50 -4.98 4.17
C ILE A 103 14.79 -4.90 4.99
N LYS A 104 14.79 -4.20 6.14
CA LYS A 104 15.97 -3.92 6.99
C LYS A 104 17.10 -3.27 6.17
N LEU A 105 16.73 -2.39 5.24
CA LEU A 105 17.68 -1.74 4.36
C LEU A 105 18.48 -0.67 5.12
N SER A 106 19.79 -0.64 4.91
CA SER A 106 20.69 0.38 5.49
C SER A 106 20.21 1.79 5.11
N PRO A 107 20.33 2.79 6.00
CA PRO A 107 19.85 4.12 5.70
C PRO A 107 20.59 4.82 4.56
N GLU A 108 21.80 4.36 4.26
CA GLU A 108 22.68 4.81 3.19
C GLU A 108 22.20 4.37 1.81
N LYS A 109 21.45 3.26 1.73
CA LYS A 109 20.92 2.74 0.47
C LYS A 109 19.59 3.42 0.17
N ALA A 110 19.49 3.94 -1.05
CA ALA A 110 18.25 4.50 -1.57
C ALA A 110 17.26 3.37 -1.92
N ILE A 111 15.97 3.68 -1.83
CA ILE A 111 14.90 2.85 -2.33
C ILE A 111 13.95 3.74 -3.12
N PHE A 112 13.66 3.31 -4.33
CA PHE A 112 12.76 3.97 -5.26
C PHE A 112 11.54 3.08 -5.45
N ILE A 113 10.37 3.70 -5.49
CA ILE A 113 9.10 3.02 -5.73
C ILE A 113 8.49 3.58 -7.01
N PHE A 114 7.91 2.71 -7.81
CA PHE A 114 7.32 3.01 -9.09
C PHE A 114 5.88 2.51 -9.08
N VAL A 115 4.97 3.38 -9.51
CA VAL A 115 3.56 3.09 -9.71
C VAL A 115 3.28 3.34 -11.17
N ASP A 116 2.86 2.30 -11.90
CA ASP A 116 2.71 2.35 -13.36
C ASP A 116 3.94 2.95 -14.08
N GLU A 117 5.13 2.50 -13.68
CA GLU A 117 6.44 2.99 -14.17
C GLU A 117 6.78 4.45 -13.83
N VAL A 118 5.91 5.17 -13.10
CA VAL A 118 6.13 6.56 -12.69
C VAL A 118 6.56 6.62 -11.22
N LEU A 119 7.46 7.55 -10.89
CA LEU A 119 7.80 7.86 -9.50
C LEU A 119 6.68 8.71 -8.88
N PRO A 120 5.89 8.17 -7.93
CA PRO A 120 4.83 8.94 -7.29
C PRO A 120 5.43 10.05 -6.40
N PRO A 121 4.76 11.21 -6.28
CA PRO A 121 5.20 12.26 -5.36
C PRO A 121 5.21 11.76 -3.91
N THR A 122 6.29 12.00 -3.17
CA THR A 122 6.43 11.56 -1.77
C THR A 122 5.35 12.12 -0.84
N ALA A 123 4.84 13.31 -1.17
CA ALA A 123 3.78 13.99 -0.43
C ALA A 123 2.35 13.55 -0.84
N ALA A 124 2.21 12.78 -1.94
CA ALA A 124 0.91 12.30 -2.37
C ALA A 124 0.33 11.31 -1.37
N LEU A 125 -1.00 11.31 -1.27
CA LEU A 125 -1.75 10.36 -0.44
C LEU A 125 -1.90 9.03 -1.18
N MET A 126 -1.86 7.94 -0.43
CA MET A 126 -2.08 6.60 -0.98
C MET A 126 -3.48 6.43 -1.55
N SER A 127 -4.48 7.17 -1.03
CA SER A 127 -5.82 7.23 -1.62
C SER A 127 -5.81 7.77 -3.04
N SER A 128 -5.16 8.92 -3.27
CA SER A 128 -5.08 9.55 -4.59
C SER A 128 -4.35 8.67 -5.58
N ILE A 129 -3.19 8.13 -5.19
CA ILE A 129 -2.43 7.21 -6.04
C ILE A 129 -3.25 5.96 -6.39
N TYR A 130 -3.99 5.42 -5.41
CA TYR A 130 -4.85 4.26 -5.62
C TYR A 130 -6.03 4.56 -6.56
N GLU A 131 -6.66 5.73 -6.48
CA GLU A 131 -7.78 6.06 -7.37
C GLU A 131 -7.34 6.24 -8.82
N GLU A 132 -6.16 6.81 -9.02
CA GLU A 132 -5.59 7.13 -10.33
C GLU A 132 -4.93 5.92 -11.01
N HIS A 133 -4.25 5.06 -10.24
CA HIS A 133 -3.39 3.99 -10.76
C HIS A 133 -3.79 2.58 -10.30
N LYS A 134 -5.00 2.39 -9.71
CA LYS A 134 -5.49 1.04 -9.43
C LYS A 134 -5.77 0.29 -10.72
N ASP A 135 -5.54 -1.01 -10.68
CA ASP A 135 -5.92 -1.92 -11.73
C ASP A 135 -7.40 -2.34 -11.59
N GLU A 136 -7.98 -2.89 -12.65
CA GLU A 136 -9.39 -3.33 -12.68
C GLU A 136 -9.70 -4.46 -11.69
N ASP A 137 -8.66 -5.16 -11.24
CA ASP A 137 -8.77 -6.19 -10.22
C ASP A 137 -8.97 -5.64 -8.79
N GLY A 138 -8.79 -4.33 -8.60
CA GLY A 138 -8.92 -3.64 -7.31
C GLY A 138 -7.62 -3.59 -6.49
N PHE A 139 -6.46 -3.90 -7.06
CA PHE A 139 -5.16 -3.75 -6.44
C PHE A 139 -4.35 -2.61 -7.08
N LEU A 140 -3.51 -1.98 -6.26
CA LEU A 140 -2.48 -1.04 -6.71
C LEU A 140 -1.15 -1.77 -6.76
N TYR A 141 -0.53 -1.78 -7.93
CA TYR A 141 0.75 -2.43 -8.16
C TYR A 141 1.88 -1.41 -8.00
N ILE A 142 2.81 -1.73 -7.10
CA ILE A 142 3.97 -0.90 -6.82
C ILE A 142 5.22 -1.74 -6.97
N THR A 143 6.16 -1.27 -7.77
CA THR A 143 7.47 -1.89 -7.95
C THR A 143 8.50 -1.13 -7.14
N TYR A 144 9.42 -1.80 -6.46
CA TYR A 144 10.53 -1.15 -5.78
C TYR A 144 11.88 -1.60 -6.31
N SER A 145 12.82 -0.67 -6.37
CA SER A 145 14.21 -0.85 -6.80
C SER A 145 15.16 -0.04 -5.92
N GLY A 146 16.43 -0.45 -5.84
CA GLY A 146 17.49 0.33 -5.18
C GLY A 146 18.15 1.34 -6.10
N GLU A 147 17.82 1.27 -7.38
CA GLU A 147 18.37 2.11 -8.41
C GLU A 147 17.25 2.92 -9.06
N ASN A 148 17.59 4.14 -9.48
CA ASN A 148 16.74 5.03 -10.27
C ASN A 148 16.72 4.58 -11.74
N THR A 149 16.49 3.30 -12.01
CA THR A 149 16.42 2.78 -13.38
C THR A 149 15.08 3.15 -14.01
N PHE A 150 14.91 4.45 -14.31
CA PHE A 150 13.98 4.92 -15.31
C PHE A 150 14.63 4.65 -16.68
N GLY A 151 14.54 3.41 -17.16
CA GLY A 151 14.90 3.06 -18.55
C GLY A 151 16.28 2.45 -18.80
N ASP A 152 16.56 1.26 -18.25
CA ASP A 152 17.47 0.33 -18.92
C ASP A 152 16.67 -0.69 -19.72
N TYR A 153 16.29 -0.23 -20.93
CA TYR A 153 15.84 -0.91 -22.16
C TYR A 153 15.07 -2.23 -22.04
#